data_AF-A0A377M4D0-F1
#
_entry.id   AF-A0A377M4D0-F1
#
_cell.length_a   1.000
_cell.length_b   1.000
_cell.length_c   1.000
_cell.angle_alpha   90.00
_cell.angle_beta   90.00
_cell.angle_gamma   90.00
#
_symmetry.space_group_name_H-M   'P 1'
#
loop_
_entity.id
_entity.type
_entity.pdbx_description
1 polymer ?
#
loop_
_entity_poly.entity_id
_entity_poly.type
_entity_poly.pdbx_seq_one_letter_code
_entity_poly.pdbx_strand_id
1 'polypeptide(L)' 'MRDIPGFLLQAGGLPVKEGDEVIGAIGIGGAPGGHLDEACAQAAIDGLKK' A
#
# COMPACT_ATOMS: atom_id res chain seq x y z
N MET A 1 -14.99 -11.78 2.73
CA MET A 1 -13.98 -10.71 2.85
C MET A 1 -14.54 -9.31 2.58
N ARG A 2 -15.55 -9.12 1.71
CA ARG A 2 -16.12 -7.79 1.43
C ARG A 2 -16.92 -7.19 2.62
N ASP A 3 -17.34 -8.03 3.57
CA ASP A 3 -18.23 -7.63 4.67
C ASP A 3 -17.49 -7.44 6.01
N ILE A 4 -16.16 -7.31 5.98
CA ILE A 4 -15.37 -6.99 7.16
C ILE A 4 -15.32 -5.46 7.30
N PRO A 5 -15.87 -4.86 8.37
CA PRO A 5 -15.80 -3.42 8.56
C PRO A 5 -14.35 -2.91 8.53
N GLY A 6 -14.09 -1.88 7.72
CA GLY A 6 -12.75 -1.30 7.58
C GLY A 6 -11.78 -2.06 6.68
N PHE A 7 -12.21 -3.17 6.05
CA PHE A 7 -11.39 -3.90 5.08
C PHE A 7 -11.78 -3.53 3.65
N LEU A 8 -10.78 -3.18 2.84
CA LEU A 8 -10.95 -2.88 1.42
C LEU A 8 -10.07 -3.79 0.58
N LEU A 9 -10.69 -4.62 -0.26
CA LEU A 9 -9.98 -5.53 -1.16
C LEU A 9 -9.76 -4.84 -2.52
N GLN A 10 -8.72 -4.01 -2.60
CA GLN A 10 -8.32 -3.24 -3.78
C GLN A 10 -6.80 -3.04 -3.82
N ALA A 11 -6.20 -2.96 -5.01
CA ALA A 11 -4.79 -2.59 -5.17
C ALA A 11 -4.54 -1.15 -4.69
N GLY A 12 -3.33 -0.86 -4.22
CA GLY A 12 -2.95 0.45 -3.65
C GLY A 12 -2.40 0.40 -2.21
N GLY A 13 -2.49 -0.75 -1.54
CA GLY A 13 -1.92 -0.97 -0.21
C GLY A 13 -0.63 -1.79 -0.25
N LEU A 14 0.45 -1.29 0.37
CA LEU A 14 1.73 -2.00 0.49
C LEU A 14 2.23 -2.03 1.94
N PRO A 15 2.88 -3.13 2.39
CA PRO A 15 3.46 -3.22 3.71
C PRO A 15 4.73 -2.35 3.82
N VAL A 16 4.91 -1.69 4.96
CA VAL A 16 6.16 -1.03 5.34
C VAL A 16 6.97 -1.99 6.20
N LYS A 17 8.24 -2.19 5.83
CA LYS A 17 9.13 -3.14 6.48
C LYS A 17 10.42 -2.50 6.99
N GLU A 18 10.92 -3.02 8.11
CA GLU A 18 12.29 -2.81 8.60
C GLU A 18 13.01 -4.16 8.60
N GLY A 19 13.92 -4.37 7.64
CA GLY A 19 14.43 -5.71 7.33
C GLY A 19 13.29 -6.63 6.87
N ASP A 20 13.11 -7.76 7.54
CA ASP A 20 12.04 -8.72 7.28
C ASP A 20 10.75 -8.44 8.09
N GLU A 21 10.82 -7.56 9.09
CA GLU A 21 9.70 -7.26 9.99
C GLU A 21 8.73 -6.27 9.34
N VAL A 22 7.43 -6.58 9.38
CA VAL A 22 6.36 -5.67 8.93
C VAL A 22 5.96 -4.77 10.08
N ILE A 23 6.31 -3.49 9.99
CA ILE A 23 6.05 -2.48 11.03
C ILE A 23 4.78 -1.66 10.76
N GLY A 24 4.19 -1.78 9.58
CA GLY A 24 2.98 -1.06 9.20
C GLY A 24 2.61 -1.24 7.73
N ALA A 25 1.78 -0.33 7.22
CA ALA A 25 1.38 -0.29 5.82
C ALA A 25 1.07 1.14 5.37
N ILE A 26 1.15 1.38 4.07
CA ILE A 26 0.68 2.58 3.39
C ILE A 26 -0.44 2.20 2.41
N GLY A 27 -1.47 3.03 2.30
CA GLY A 27 -2.56 2.87 1.34
C GLY A 27 -2.77 4.15 0.53
N ILE A 28 -2.73 4.03 -0.80
CA ILE A 28 -3.03 5.11 -1.75
C ILE A 28 -4.34 4.80 -2.45
N GLY A 29 -5.12 5.84 -2.75
CA GLY A 29 -6.37 5.72 -3.50
C GLY A 29 -6.72 7.03 -4.19
N GLY A 30 -7.21 6.93 -5.42
CA GLY A 30 -7.70 8.08 -6.19
C GLY A 30 -7.24 8.11 -7.65
N ALA A 31 -6.30 7.25 -8.05
CA ALA A 31 -5.91 7.11 -9.44
C ALA A 31 -7.03 6.45 -10.29
N PRO A 32 -6.98 6.57 -11.63
CA PRO A 32 -7.92 5.90 -12.53
C PRO A 32 -7.92 4.35 -12.47
N GLY A 33 -6.98 3.74 -11.74
CA GLY A 33 -6.94 2.30 -11.49
C GLY A 33 -5.98 1.95 -10.34
N GLY A 34 -6.32 0.95 -9.54
CA GLY A 34 -5.58 0.62 -8.31
C GLY A 34 -4.13 0.19 -8.51
N HIS A 35 -3.76 -0.28 -9.71
CA HIS A 35 -2.35 -0.55 -10.06
C HIS A 35 -1.51 0.73 -10.09
N LEU A 36 -2.13 1.88 -10.41
CA LEU A 36 -1.46 3.19 -10.35
C LEU A 36 -1.34 3.67 -8.90
N ASP A 37 -2.35 3.43 -8.07
CA ASP A 37 -2.26 3.68 -6.63
C ASP A 37 -1.13 2.84 -6.01
N GLU A 38 -0.99 1.57 -6.40
CA GLU A 38 0.08 0.68 -5.95
C GLU A 38 1.46 1.15 -6.41
N ALA A 39 1.58 1.63 -7.66
CA ALA A 39 2.82 2.22 -8.16
C ALA A 39 3.23 3.47 -7.34
N CYS A 40 2.27 4.31 -6.95
CA CYS A 40 2.52 5.44 -6.06
C CYS A 40 2.97 4.99 -4.66
N ALA A 41 2.33 3.97 -4.09
CA ALA A 41 2.73 3.38 -2.81
C ALA A 41 4.17 2.82 -2.88
N GLN A 42 4.51 2.15 -3.98
CA GLN A 42 5.85 1.59 -4.20
C GLN A 42 6.91 2.69 -4.30
N ALA A 43 6.63 3.75 -5.06
CA ALA A 43 7.53 4.90 -5.16
C ALA A 43 7.78 5.58 -3.80
N ALA A 44 6.76 5.67 -2.93
CA ALA A 44 6.92 6.18 -1.57
C ALA A 44 7.85 5.31 -0.73
N ILE A 45 7.72 3.98 -0.80
CA ILE A 45 8.59 3.03 -0.09
C ILE A 45 10.03 3.09 -0.62
N ASP A 46 10.20 3.17 -1.94
CA ASP A 46 11.54 3.26 -2.55
C ASP A 46 12.26 4.57 -2.18
N GLY A 47 11.52 5.66 -1.96
CA GLY A 47 12.05 6.93 -1.47
C GLY A 47 12.56 6.90 -0.02
N LEU A 48 12.25 5.87 0.77
CA LEU A 48 12.77 5.70 2.14
C LEU A 48 14.19 5.11 2.16
N LYS A 49 14.60 4.42 1.08
CA LYS A 49 15.92 3.80 0.96
C LYS A 49 16.94 4.90 0.64
N LYS A 50 17.72 5.30 1.64
CA LYS A 50 18.92 6.13 1.46
C LYS A 50 20.15 5.26 1.31
#